data_AF-A0A353M2G9-F1
#
_entry.id   AF-A0A353M2G9-F1
#
_cell.length_a   1.000
_cell.length_b   1.000
_cell.length_c   1.000
_cell.angle_alpha   90.00
_cell.angle_beta   90.00
_cell.angle_gamma   90.00
#
_symmetry.space_group_name_H-M   'P 1'
#
loop_
_entity.id
_entity.type
_entity.pdbx_description
1 polymer ?
#
loop_
_entity_poly.entity_id
_entity_poly.type
_entity_poly.pdbx_seq_one_letter_code
_entity_poly.pdbx_strand_id
1 'polypeptide(L)'
;MWRSGKSTIESNLATLCIEFGNTLLGREVVKVDEKRINSVRHQLVLAERERLTLDGVIHVDSFDEREIVVETELGGLVVQGEELHIKELNLEKGNLLVSGYVTSVEYLGDSLAKRSRGLLARLFK
;
A
#
# COMPACT_ATOMS: atom_id res chain seq x y z
N MET A 1 58.66 6.94 -21.65
CA MET A 1 59.05 5.96 -20.62
C MET A 1 58.89 6.61 -19.25
N TRP A 2 57.70 6.48 -18.65
CA TRP A 2 57.38 6.99 -17.31
C TRP A 2 56.82 5.84 -16.49
N ARG A 3 57.41 5.65 -15.30
CA ARG A 3 57.24 4.48 -14.45
C ARG A 3 55.88 4.51 -13.73
N SER A 4 55.16 3.41 -13.90
CA SER A 4 54.08 2.91 -13.04
C SER A 4 54.50 2.82 -11.57
N GLY A 5 53.57 3.00 -10.62
CA GLY A 5 53.85 2.68 -9.23
C GLY A 5 53.02 3.32 -8.12
N LYS A 6 51.76 3.73 -8.35
CA LYS A 6 50.85 4.15 -7.27
C LYS A 6 49.39 3.88 -7.63
N SER A 7 48.86 2.66 -7.48
CA SER A 7 47.39 2.45 -7.43
C SER A 7 46.91 1.06 -7.00
N THR A 8 47.62 0.32 -6.12
CA THR A 8 47.20 -1.06 -5.79
C THR A 8 46.91 -1.30 -4.30
N ILE A 9 47.14 -0.32 -3.43
CA ILE A 9 46.93 -0.48 -1.97
C ILE A 9 45.61 0.14 -1.48
N GLU A 10 45.02 1.09 -2.23
CA GLU A 10 43.71 1.66 -1.88
C GLU A 10 42.54 0.82 -2.41
N SER A 11 42.76 -0.06 -3.39
CA SER A 11 41.70 -0.92 -3.92
C SER A 11 41.26 -2.01 -2.94
N ASN A 12 42.18 -2.55 -2.13
CA ASN A 12 41.87 -3.68 -1.25
C ASN A 12 41.19 -3.28 0.08
N LEU A 13 41.38 -2.05 0.56
CA LEU A 13 40.68 -1.57 1.76
C LEU A 13 39.21 -1.22 1.46
N ALA A 14 38.91 -0.72 0.26
CA ALA A 14 37.54 -0.47 -0.17
C ALA A 14 36.74 -1.79 -0.32
N THR A 15 37.37 -2.85 -0.87
CA THR A 15 36.73 -4.18 -0.97
C THR A 15 36.45 -4.80 0.40
N LEU A 16 37.35 -4.64 1.38
CA LEU A 16 37.17 -5.20 2.72
C LEU A 16 36.04 -4.51 3.51
N CYS A 17 35.79 -3.22 3.29
CA CYS A 17 34.63 -2.52 3.89
C CYS A 17 33.28 -2.98 3.33
N ILE A 18 33.24 -3.40 2.06
CA ILE A 18 32.01 -3.89 1.41
C ILE A 18 31.69 -5.33 1.86
N GLU A 19 32.70 -6.20 1.97
CA GLU A 19 32.49 -7.58 2.38
C GLU A 19 32.13 -7.72 3.86
N PHE A 20 32.77 -6.97 4.77
CA PHE A 20 32.42 -7.03 6.21
C PHE A 20 31.05 -6.43 6.53
N GLY A 21 30.58 -5.43 5.76
CA GLY A 21 29.26 -4.83 5.95
C GLY A 21 28.11 -5.78 5.58
N ASN A 22 28.31 -6.65 4.59
CA ASN A 22 27.29 -7.58 4.11
C ASN A 22 27.14 -8.84 4.98
N THR A 23 28.08 -9.14 5.88
CA THR A 23 27.97 -10.29 6.80
C THR A 23 27.24 -9.96 8.11
N LEU A 24 27.06 -8.69 8.47
CA LEU A 24 26.48 -8.27 9.77
C LEU A 24 25.07 -7.68 9.70
N LEU A 25 24.46 -7.59 8.52
CA LEU A 25 23.05 -7.26 8.37
C LEU A 25 22.37 -8.40 7.64
N GLY A 26 21.89 -9.37 8.40
CA GLY A 26 20.89 -10.37 7.97
C GLY A 26 19.58 -9.68 7.59
N ARG A 27 19.61 -8.89 6.52
CA ARG A 27 18.42 -8.46 5.79
C ARG A 27 18.07 -9.62 4.88
N GLU A 28 17.07 -10.38 5.30
CA GLU A 28 16.28 -11.20 4.39
C GLU A 28 15.84 -10.29 3.23
N VAL A 29 16.41 -10.52 2.05
CA VAL A 29 15.95 -9.89 0.82
C VAL A 29 14.58 -10.50 0.55
N VAL A 30 13.55 -9.83 1.05
CA VAL A 30 12.17 -10.08 0.63
C VAL A 30 12.18 -9.93 -0.89
N LYS A 31 12.04 -11.05 -1.60
CA LYS A 31 11.78 -11.06 -3.03
C LYS A 31 10.45 -10.36 -3.22
N VAL A 32 10.50 -9.07 -3.53
CA VAL A 32 9.34 -8.36 -4.06
C VAL A 32 9.11 -8.98 -5.43
N ASP A 33 8.12 -9.86 -5.52
CA ASP A 33 7.64 -10.35 -6.80
C ASP A 33 7.27 -9.14 -7.64
N GLU A 34 8.01 -8.93 -8.73
CA GLU A 34 7.74 -7.94 -9.75
C GLU A 34 6.56 -8.43 -10.60
N LYS A 35 5.42 -8.63 -9.93
CA LYS A 35 4.16 -9.01 -10.53
C LYS A 35 3.62 -7.76 -11.19
N ARG A 36 4.07 -7.54 -12.44
CA ARG A 36 3.58 -6.57 -13.44
C ARG A 36 2.63 -5.52 -12.86
N ILE A 37 3.17 -4.34 -12.56
CA ILE A 37 2.36 -3.14 -12.34
C ILE A 37 1.73 -2.80 -13.71
N ASN A 38 0.63 -3.48 -14.04
CA ASN A 38 -0.31 -2.96 -15.01
C ASN A 38 -0.83 -1.67 -14.35
N SER A 39 -0.33 -0.53 -14.82
CA SER A 39 -0.31 0.72 -14.06
C SER A 39 -1.68 1.42 -14.09
N VAL A 40 -2.74 0.74 -13.66
CA VAL A 40 -3.92 1.44 -13.20
C VAL A 40 -3.53 2.03 -11.85
N ARG A 41 -3.45 3.36 -11.82
CA ARG A 41 -3.01 4.09 -10.65
C ARG A 41 -4.10 4.00 -9.60
N HIS A 42 -3.89 3.16 -8.59
CA HIS A 42 -4.70 3.21 -7.38
C HIS A 42 -4.35 4.45 -6.58
N GLN A 43 -5.33 5.29 -6.27
CA GLN A 43 -5.13 6.53 -5.51
C GLN A 43 -6.33 6.78 -4.61
N LEU A 44 -6.05 7.17 -3.37
CA LEU A 44 -7.07 7.59 -2.40
C LEU A 44 -6.73 8.99 -1.91
N VAL A 45 -7.67 9.92 -2.09
CA VAL A 45 -7.56 11.30 -1.63
C VAL A 45 -8.70 11.59 -0.67
N LEU A 46 -8.37 11.86 0.60
CA LEU A 46 -9.32 12.30 1.61
C LEU A 46 -9.06 13.77 1.95
N ALA A 47 -10.02 14.63 1.64
CA ALA A 47 -9.97 16.06 1.91
C ALA A 47 -10.98 16.43 3.00
N GLU A 48 -10.50 17.18 4.01
CA GLU A 48 -11.31 17.70 5.13
C GLU A 48 -12.09 16.61 5.91
N ARG A 49 -11.76 15.33 5.71
CA ARG A 49 -12.54 14.16 6.17
C ARG A 49 -13.98 14.13 5.65
N GLU A 50 -14.32 14.95 4.65
CA GLU A 50 -15.67 15.08 4.10
C GLU A 50 -15.79 14.67 2.63
N ARG A 51 -14.67 14.68 1.90
CA ARG A 51 -14.61 14.35 0.48
C ARG A 51 -13.57 13.27 0.26
N LEU A 52 -14.00 12.11 -0.21
CA LEU A 52 -13.16 10.97 -0.53
C LEU A 52 -13.20 10.72 -2.04
N THR A 53 -12.04 10.78 -2.69
CA THR A 53 -11.87 10.41 -4.09
C THR A 53 -11.02 9.15 -4.18
N LEU A 54 -11.47 8.19 -4.98
CA LEU A 54 -10.80 6.90 -5.14
C LEU A 54 -10.64 6.55 -6.61
N ASP A 55 -9.42 6.27 -7.02
CA ASP A 55 -9.05 5.76 -8.33
C ASP A 55 -8.62 4.29 -8.20
N GLY A 56 -8.89 3.48 -9.22
CA GLY A 56 -8.64 2.03 -9.21
C GLY A 56 -9.79 1.20 -8.64
N VAL A 57 -11.03 1.73 -8.65
CA VAL A 57 -12.24 0.97 -8.29
C VAL A 57 -12.59 0.00 -9.41
N ILE A 58 -12.73 -1.28 -9.08
CA ILE A 58 -13.21 -2.33 -9.97
C ILE A 58 -14.73 -2.49 -9.79
N HIS A 59 -15.18 -2.55 -8.54
CA HIS A 59 -16.56 -2.81 -8.19
C HIS A 59 -16.95 -2.17 -6.86
N VAL A 60 -18.25 -1.99 -6.63
CA VAL A 60 -18.83 -1.53 -5.36
C VAL A 60 -19.77 -2.63 -4.87
N ASP A 61 -19.42 -3.28 -3.76
CA ASP A 61 -20.17 -4.41 -3.20
C ASP A 61 -21.41 -3.94 -2.45
N SER A 62 -21.25 -2.90 -1.61
CA SER A 62 -22.33 -2.30 -0.84
C SER A 62 -22.08 -0.83 -0.59
N PHE A 63 -23.14 -0.04 -0.53
CA PHE A 63 -23.08 1.36 -0.13
C PHE A 63 -24.32 1.73 0.67
N ASP A 64 -24.10 2.40 1.79
CA ASP A 64 -25.12 3.08 2.58
C ASP A 64 -24.54 4.34 3.24
N GLU A 65 -25.32 4.99 4.09
CA GLU A 65 -24.92 6.25 4.75
C GLU A 65 -23.82 6.08 5.82
N ARG A 66 -23.51 4.84 6.23
CA ARG A 66 -22.55 4.53 7.29
C ARG A 66 -21.34 3.76 6.80
N GLU A 67 -21.49 2.96 5.76
CA GLU A 67 -20.45 2.10 5.23
C GLU A 67 -20.52 1.99 3.70
N ILE A 68 -19.35 2.03 3.08
CA ILE A 68 -19.17 1.72 1.65
C ILE A 68 -18.08 0.66 1.54
N VAL A 69 -18.40 -0.46 0.88
CA VAL A 69 -17.49 -1.56 0.59
C VAL A 69 -17.20 -1.57 -0.91
N VAL A 70 -15.93 -1.45 -1.26
CA VAL A 70 -15.47 -1.38 -2.65
C VAL A 70 -14.35 -2.38 -2.91
N GLU A 71 -14.38 -2.97 -4.10
CA GLU A 71 -13.29 -3.79 -4.62
C GLU A 71 -12.36 -2.90 -5.46
N THR A 72 -11.07 -2.93 -5.13
CA THR A 72 -10.02 -2.19 -5.82
C THR A 72 -8.95 -3.14 -6.32
N GLU A 73 -8.07 -2.69 -7.20
CA GLU A 73 -6.94 -3.53 -7.65
C GLU A 73 -5.98 -3.93 -6.54
N LEU A 74 -6.00 -3.23 -5.39
CA LEU A 74 -5.22 -3.57 -4.19
C LEU A 74 -6.01 -4.40 -3.17
N GLY A 75 -7.16 -4.96 -3.58
CA GLY A 75 -8.07 -5.76 -2.76
C GLY A 75 -9.28 -4.97 -2.27
N GLY A 76 -10.03 -5.57 -1.34
CA GLY A 76 -11.22 -4.95 -0.76
C GLY A 76 -10.88 -3.76 0.13
N LEU A 77 -11.70 -2.71 0.06
CA LEU A 77 -11.60 -1.53 0.88
C LEU A 77 -12.96 -1.21 1.51
N VAL A 78 -12.94 -0.93 2.81
CA VAL A 78 -14.12 -0.53 3.58
C VAL A 78 -13.94 0.91 4.04
N VAL A 79 -14.89 1.76 3.71
CA VAL A 79 -14.99 3.15 4.15
C VAL A 79 -16.15 3.24 5.12
N GLN A 80 -15.91 3.73 6.34
CA GLN A 80 -16.94 3.92 7.36
C GLN A 80 -17.03 5.40 7.76
N GLY A 81 -18.24 5.82 8.11
CA GLY A 81 -18.54 7.23 8.32
C GLY A 81 -19.99 7.51 8.69
N GLU A 82 -20.38 8.76 8.47
CA GLU A 82 -21.73 9.27 8.63
C GLU A 82 -22.13 10.08 7.38
N GLU A 83 -23.39 9.97 6.96
CA GLU A 83 -23.93 10.64 5.77
C GLU A 83 -23.11 10.37 4.50
N LEU A 84 -22.54 9.17 4.40
CA LEU A 84 -21.78 8.73 3.24
C LEU A 84 -22.69 8.63 2.01
N HIS A 85 -22.33 9.33 0.96
CA HIS A 85 -23.06 9.34 -0.30
C HIS A 85 -22.10 9.35 -1.49
N ILE A 86 -22.40 8.50 -2.47
CA ILE A 86 -21.68 8.45 -3.74
C ILE A 86 -22.13 9.65 -4.58
N LYS A 87 -21.20 10.58 -4.84
CA LYS A 87 -21.39 11.70 -5.76
C LYS A 87 -21.21 11.31 -7.21
N GLU A 88 -20.19 10.50 -7.48
CA GLU A 88 -19.87 10.05 -8.83
C GLU A 88 -19.30 8.63 -8.77
N LEU A 89 -19.71 7.77 -9.69
CA LEU A 89 -19.16 6.43 -9.88
C LEU A 89 -18.94 6.18 -11.37
N ASN A 90 -17.68 5.99 -11.75
CA ASN A 90 -17.28 5.66 -13.11
C ASN A 90 -16.43 4.40 -13.10
N LEU A 91 -17.07 3.24 -13.30
CA LEU A 91 -16.39 1.93 -13.32
C LEU A 91 -15.50 1.73 -14.56
N GLU A 92 -15.77 2.42 -15.67
CA GLU A 92 -14.92 2.35 -16.87
C GLU A 92 -13.56 3.03 -16.65
N LYS A 93 -13.56 4.16 -15.95
CA LYS A 93 -12.34 4.90 -15.55
C LYS A 93 -11.78 4.44 -14.21
N GLY A 94 -12.51 3.61 -13.48
CA GLY A 94 -12.19 3.17 -12.13
C GLY A 94 -12.19 4.31 -11.09
N ASN A 95 -13.04 5.32 -11.24
CA ASN A 95 -13.11 6.46 -10.33
C ASN A 95 -14.40 6.45 -9.49
N LEU A 96 -14.27 6.78 -8.21
CA LEU A 96 -15.35 6.93 -7.25
C LEU A 96 -15.15 8.21 -6.44
N LEU A 97 -16.20 9.02 -6.35
CA LEU A 97 -16.27 10.19 -5.49
C LEU A 97 -17.35 10.00 -4.45
N VAL A 98 -16.97 10.09 -3.18
CA VAL A 98 -17.84 10.00 -2.02
C VAL A 98 -17.77 11.32 -1.26
N SER A 99 -18.89 11.73 -0.67
CA SER A 99 -18.87 12.70 0.41
C SER A 99 -19.69 12.26 1.61
N GLY A 100 -19.46 12.93 2.73
CA GLY A 100 -19.92 12.51 4.04
C GLY A 100 -18.72 12.44 4.98
N TYR A 101 -18.99 12.31 6.27
CA TYR A 101 -17.95 12.36 7.28
C TYR A 101 -17.26 11.01 7.43
N VAL A 102 -16.00 10.92 7.01
CA VAL A 102 -15.22 9.68 7.06
C VAL A 102 -14.57 9.52 8.44
N THR A 103 -14.85 8.38 9.08
CA THR A 103 -14.29 7.99 10.37
C THR A 103 -13.21 6.93 10.24
N SER A 104 -13.33 6.03 9.26
CA SER A 104 -12.37 4.96 9.02
C SER A 104 -12.26 4.60 7.54
N VAL A 105 -11.05 4.19 7.13
CA VAL A 105 -10.77 3.59 5.82
C VAL A 105 -9.85 2.41 6.06
N GLU A 106 -10.30 1.20 5.72
CA GLU A 106 -9.60 -0.06 5.99
C GLU A 106 -9.43 -0.89 4.71
N TYR A 107 -8.18 -1.18 4.34
CA TYR A 107 -7.89 -2.19 3.33
C TYR A 107 -7.99 -3.59 3.95
N LEU A 108 -8.79 -4.45 3.34
CA LEU A 108 -8.95 -5.85 3.73
C LEU A 108 -7.82 -6.74 3.17
N GLY A 109 -7.00 -6.20 2.26
CA GLY A 109 -5.98 -6.94 1.51
C GLY A 109 -6.59 -8.03 0.61
N ASP A 110 -5.76 -8.93 0.08
CA ASP A 110 -6.20 -10.08 -0.74
C ASP A 110 -7.01 -11.14 0.03
N SER A 111 -7.25 -10.96 1.34
CA SER A 111 -7.92 -11.99 2.15
C SER A 111 -8.74 -11.40 3.30
N LEU A 112 -10.07 -11.45 3.12
CA LEU A 112 -11.12 -11.27 4.15
C LEU A 112 -10.89 -12.09 5.45
N ALA A 113 -9.95 -13.03 5.47
CA ALA A 113 -9.69 -13.96 6.57
C ALA A 113 -8.91 -13.36 7.78
N LYS A 114 -8.41 -12.12 7.72
CA LYS A 114 -7.51 -11.57 8.77
C LYS A 114 -8.23 -10.86 9.93
N ARG A 115 -9.52 -10.48 9.77
CA ARG A 115 -10.31 -9.81 10.83
C ARG A 115 -10.59 -10.67 12.07
N SER A 116 -10.66 -12.00 11.93
CA SER A 116 -10.99 -12.89 13.06
C SER A 116 -9.88 -13.04 14.11
N ARG A 117 -8.61 -12.84 13.74
CA ARG A 117 -7.47 -13.02 14.66
C ARG A 117 -7.10 -11.77 15.46
N GLY A 118 -7.40 -10.57 14.96
CA GLY A 118 -7.02 -9.31 15.63
C GLY A 118 -8.00 -8.88 16.74
N LEU A 119 -9.29 -9.16 16.57
CA LEU A 119 -10.33 -8.74 17.52
C LEU A 119 -10.36 -9.61 18.78
N LEU A 120 -10.08 -10.91 18.66
CA LEU A 120 -10.06 -11.82 19.81
C LEU A 120 -8.82 -11.61 20.71
N ALA A 121 -7.71 -11.12 20.16
CA ALA A 121 -6.49 -10.87 20.94
C ALA A 121 -6.62 -9.69 21.93
N ARG A 122 -7.62 -8.81 21.75
CA ARG A 122 -7.85 -7.65 22.62
C ARG A 122 -8.84 -7.90 23.76
N LEU A 123 -9.52 -9.05 23.76
CA LEU A 123 -10.50 -9.45 24.79
C LEU A 123 -9.91 -10.33 25.90
N PHE A 124 -8.64 -10.73 25.81
CA PHE A 124 -7.96 -11.56 26.82
C PHE A 124 -6.84 -10.81 27.58
N LYS A 125 -7.03 -9.51 27.83
CA LYS A 125 -6.25 -8.76 28.83
C LYS A 125 -7.15 -8.13 29.87
#